data_AF-A0AAW1P122-F1
#
_entry.id   AF-A0AAW1P122-F1
#
_cell.length_a   1.000
_cell.length_b   1.000
_cell.length_c   1.000
_cell.angle_alpha   90.00
_cell.angle_beta   90.00
_cell.angle_gamma   90.00
#
_symmetry.space_group_name_H-M   'P 1'
#
loop_
_entity.id
_entity.type
_entity.pdbx_description
1 polymer ?
#
loop_
_entity_poly.entity_id
_entity_poly.type
_entity_poly.pdbx_seq_one_letter_code
_entity_poly.pdbx_strand_id
1 'polypeptide(L)'
;MPDQQELWQKIECNPVQFLLGGQALSAFRSGIWEQHPCLCAATDNSRSFLTSLASRSVLQAALATHIDEVGSLEFGVDLVAAKYQNGHRESCTAEEGTSKAIWQLFKEGCTLQIIQPQRWLDSLWRLTAALEAQLGCLVGINAYLTPAGTQGLAPHHDDVELWVCQTQGSKRWRLYKPWQGLALPALPSPDFDPADIGDPIMDVTLQEGDVLYMPRGTVHQAVAQSSDSIHLTISTYQSMEWQRA
;
A
#
# COMPACT_ATOMS: atom_id res chain seq x y z
N MET A 1 1.94 5.05 25.44
CA MET A 1 2.09 4.41 24.12
C MET A 1 2.30 2.93 24.35
N PRO A 2 1.69 2.04 23.56
CA PRO A 2 1.91 0.59 23.65
C PRO A 2 3.40 0.24 23.56
N ASP A 3 3.83 -0.82 24.25
CA ASP A 3 5.19 -1.35 24.13
C ASP A 3 5.37 -2.02 22.77
N GLN A 4 6.35 -1.56 21.99
CA GLN A 4 6.66 -2.08 20.67
C GLN A 4 7.06 -3.56 20.71
N GLN A 5 7.73 -4.02 21.77
CA GLN A 5 8.13 -5.42 21.88
C GLN A 5 6.92 -6.32 22.10
N GLU A 6 5.96 -5.91 22.93
CA GLU A 6 4.71 -6.63 23.12
C GLU A 6 3.84 -6.65 21.86
N LEU A 7 3.82 -5.54 21.10
CA LEU A 7 3.12 -5.49 19.81
C LEU A 7 3.70 -6.50 18.83
N TRP A 8 5.03 -6.56 18.72
CA TRP A 8 5.70 -7.53 17.85
C TRP A 8 5.38 -8.98 18.23
N GLN A 9 5.35 -9.33 19.52
CA GLN A 9 4.96 -10.67 19.95
C GLN A 9 3.53 -11.03 19.50
N LYS A 10 2.59 -10.08 19.55
CA LYS A 10 1.22 -10.30 19.06
C LYS A 10 1.19 -10.48 17.54
N ILE A 11 1.96 -9.67 16.82
CA ILE A 11 2.04 -9.70 15.35
C ILE A 11 2.67 -11.00 14.88
N GLU A 12 3.77 -11.46 15.47
CA GLU A 12 4.41 -12.73 15.08
C GLU A 12 3.52 -13.95 15.33
N CYS A 13 2.64 -13.89 16.34
CA CYS A 13 1.68 -14.94 16.61
C CYS A 13 0.49 -14.95 15.63
N ASN A 14 -0.03 -13.78 15.26
CA ASN A 14 -1.22 -13.67 14.39
C ASN A 14 -1.25 -12.34 13.61
N PRO A 15 -0.41 -12.21 12.57
CA PRO A 15 -0.22 -10.92 11.89
C PRO A 15 -1.47 -10.46 11.13
N VAL A 16 -2.23 -11.37 10.51
CA VAL A 16 -3.48 -11.01 9.84
C VAL A 16 -4.52 -10.50 10.84
N GLN A 17 -4.69 -11.15 12.00
CA GLN A 17 -5.62 -10.65 13.03
C GLN A 17 -5.22 -9.26 13.53
N PHE A 18 -3.92 -8.98 13.62
CA PHE A 18 -3.44 -7.65 13.98
C PHE A 18 -3.88 -6.59 12.94
N LEU A 19 -3.71 -6.88 11.64
CA LEU A 19 -4.16 -5.99 10.56
C LEU A 19 -5.68 -5.79 10.54
N LEU A 20 -6.45 -6.79 10.97
CA LEU A 20 -7.91 -6.73 11.07
C LEU A 20 -8.43 -5.93 12.28
N GLY A 21 -7.55 -5.56 13.21
CA GLY A 21 -7.91 -4.82 14.42
C GLY A 21 -9.01 -5.53 15.22
N GLY A 22 -10.16 -4.87 15.39
CA GLY A 22 -11.31 -5.41 16.13
C GLY A 22 -12.13 -6.47 15.36
N GLN A 23 -11.87 -6.67 14.07
CA GLN A 23 -12.62 -7.63 13.26
C GLN A 23 -12.09 -9.04 13.45
N ALA A 24 -12.98 -10.01 13.73
CA ALA A 24 -12.59 -11.40 13.95
C ALA A 24 -12.06 -12.04 12.65
N LEU A 25 -10.90 -12.70 12.74
CA LEU A 25 -10.29 -13.43 11.62
C LEU A 25 -11.22 -14.48 10.99
N SER A 26 -12.08 -15.13 11.79
CA SER A 26 -13.05 -16.11 11.29
C SER A 26 -14.10 -15.47 10.38
N ALA A 27 -14.65 -14.31 10.78
CA ALA A 27 -15.62 -13.57 9.99
C ALA A 27 -14.98 -12.99 8.72
N PHE A 28 -13.73 -12.52 8.82
CA PHE A 28 -12.98 -12.07 7.65
C PHE A 28 -12.81 -13.19 6.61
N ARG A 29 -12.36 -14.38 7.06
CA ARG A 29 -12.13 -15.52 6.17
C ARG A 29 -13.39 -16.02 5.47
N SER A 30 -14.53 -16.05 6.16
CA SER A 30 -15.76 -16.62 5.59
C SER A 30 -16.54 -15.65 4.69
N GLY A 31 -16.45 -14.34 4.93
CA GLY A 31 -17.33 -13.38 4.27
C GLY A 31 -16.67 -12.15 3.64
N ILE A 32 -15.35 -11.98 3.78
CA ILE A 32 -14.65 -10.77 3.30
C ILE A 32 -13.49 -11.14 2.38
N TRP A 33 -12.63 -12.07 2.79
CA TRP A 33 -11.50 -12.54 1.99
C TRP A 33 -11.97 -12.98 0.59
N GLU A 34 -11.31 -12.43 -0.44
CA GLU A 34 -11.60 -12.60 -1.87
C GLU A 34 -13.03 -12.25 -2.32
N GLN A 35 -13.82 -11.56 -1.47
CA GLN A 35 -15.23 -11.27 -1.74
C GLN A 35 -15.53 -9.77 -1.71
N HIS A 36 -15.13 -9.08 -0.64
CA HIS A 36 -15.53 -7.70 -0.39
C HIS A 36 -14.38 -6.88 0.21
N PRO A 37 -14.24 -5.60 -0.15
CA PRO A 37 -13.33 -4.71 0.56
C PRO A 37 -13.83 -4.46 1.98
N CYS A 38 -12.91 -4.25 2.93
CA CYS A 38 -13.26 -3.87 4.30
C CYS A 38 -12.30 -2.85 4.89
N LEU A 39 -12.86 -1.88 5.62
CA LEU A 39 -12.09 -0.92 6.42
C LEU A 39 -12.02 -1.41 7.87
N CYS A 40 -10.80 -1.64 8.34
CA CYS A 40 -10.50 -1.90 9.74
C CYS A 40 -10.02 -0.58 10.38
N ALA A 41 -10.88 0.02 11.20
CA ALA A 41 -10.57 1.28 11.87
C ALA A 41 -9.39 1.13 12.85
N ALA A 42 -8.60 2.19 12.97
CA ALA A 42 -7.44 2.24 13.83
C ALA A 42 -7.77 1.91 15.29
N THR A 43 -6.95 1.06 15.89
CA THR A 43 -6.86 0.87 17.34
C THR A 43 -5.62 1.61 17.85
N ASP A 44 -5.49 1.81 19.16
CA ASP A 44 -4.28 2.39 19.74
C ASP A 44 -3.02 1.58 19.37
N ASN A 45 -3.16 0.26 19.31
CA ASN A 45 -2.09 -0.67 18.93
C ASN A 45 -1.71 -0.53 17.45
N SER A 46 -2.69 -0.58 16.54
CA SER A 46 -2.41 -0.46 15.10
C SER A 46 -1.88 0.91 14.75
N ARG A 47 -2.41 1.98 15.36
CA ARG A 47 -1.89 3.34 15.20
C ARG A 47 -0.44 3.42 15.65
N SER A 48 -0.14 3.04 16.90
CA SER A 48 1.22 3.09 17.45
C SER A 48 2.22 2.27 16.64
N PHE A 49 1.81 1.09 16.15
CA PHE A 49 2.66 0.22 15.36
C PHE A 49 2.89 0.75 13.95
N LEU A 50 1.82 0.99 13.19
CA LEU A 50 1.90 1.37 11.78
C LEU A 50 2.60 2.71 11.57
N THR A 51 2.37 3.70 12.44
CA THR A 51 3.09 4.98 12.38
C THR A 51 4.59 4.84 12.68
N SER A 52 5.00 3.78 13.38
CA SER A 52 6.42 3.50 13.65
C SER A 52 7.12 2.79 12.50
N LEU A 53 6.37 2.08 11.65
CA LEU A 53 6.95 1.35 10.50
C LEU A 53 7.38 2.28 9.36
N ALA A 54 6.56 3.28 9.05
CA ALA A 54 6.84 4.18 7.95
C ALA A 54 6.29 5.58 8.21
N SER A 55 7.20 6.54 8.21
CA SER A 55 6.89 7.97 8.18
C SER A 55 7.86 8.63 7.20
N ARG A 56 7.65 9.91 6.92
CA ARG A 56 8.48 10.68 6.00
C ARG A 56 9.93 10.66 6.47
N SER A 57 10.16 10.86 7.76
CA SER A 57 11.52 10.85 8.33
C SER A 57 12.14 9.46 8.29
N VAL A 58 11.38 8.41 8.59
CA VAL A 58 11.86 7.01 8.55
C VAL A 58 12.27 6.63 7.12
N LEU A 59 11.38 6.84 6.15
CA LEU A 59 11.64 6.50 4.75
C LEU A 59 12.75 7.38 4.16
N GLN A 60 12.82 8.67 4.53
CA GLN A 60 13.90 9.55 4.10
C GLN A 60 15.27 9.12 4.63
N ALA A 61 15.36 8.76 5.91
CA ALA A 61 16.61 8.30 6.49
C ALA A 61 17.05 6.99 5.84
N ALA A 62 16.14 6.03 5.70
CA ALA A 62 16.47 4.71 5.18
C ALA A 62 16.77 4.73 3.66
N LEU A 63 16.08 5.58 2.87
CA LEU A 63 16.48 5.84 1.47
C LEU A 63 17.88 6.44 1.38
N ALA A 64 18.20 7.42 2.24
CA ALA A 64 19.52 8.05 2.23
C ALA A 64 20.63 7.04 2.56
N THR A 65 20.45 6.24 3.62
CA THR A 65 21.39 5.16 3.98
C THR A 65 21.56 4.17 2.84
N HIS A 66 20.47 3.70 2.23
CA HIS A 66 20.57 2.74 1.15
C HIS A 66 21.26 3.32 -0.09
N ILE A 67 20.96 4.58 -0.45
CA ILE A 67 21.63 5.29 -1.56
C ILE A 67 23.12 5.45 -1.29
N ASP A 68 23.53 5.74 -0.05
CA ASP A 68 24.96 5.83 0.31
C ASP A 68 25.68 4.48 0.12
N GLU A 69 24.99 3.35 0.30
CA GLU A 69 25.54 2.00 0.10
C GLU A 69 25.62 1.59 -1.38
N VAL A 70 24.59 1.90 -2.18
CA VAL A 70 24.48 1.43 -3.57
C VAL A 70 24.83 2.50 -4.62
N GLY A 71 25.07 3.73 -4.20
CA GLY A 71 25.38 4.90 -5.03
C GLY A 71 24.14 5.60 -5.60
N SER A 72 23.22 4.85 -6.22
CA SER A 72 21.97 5.40 -6.78
C SER A 72 20.90 4.32 -6.85
N LEU A 73 19.64 4.72 -6.63
CA LEU A 73 18.49 3.84 -6.93
C LEU A 73 18.23 3.75 -8.42
N GLU A 74 17.67 2.62 -8.85
CA GLU A 74 17.22 2.42 -10.22
C GLU A 74 15.71 2.65 -10.32
N PHE A 75 15.30 3.58 -11.20
CA PHE A 75 13.89 3.82 -11.48
C PHE A 75 13.26 2.62 -12.19
N GLY A 76 12.09 2.17 -11.72
CA GLY A 76 11.41 0.97 -12.21
C GLY A 76 11.81 -0.32 -11.50
N VAL A 77 12.94 -0.32 -10.77
CA VAL A 77 13.39 -1.47 -9.97
C VAL A 77 13.22 -1.18 -8.47
N ASP A 78 13.77 -0.07 -7.98
CA ASP A 78 13.73 0.31 -6.57
C ASP A 78 12.68 1.37 -6.27
N LEU A 79 12.41 2.23 -7.25
CA LEU A 79 11.54 3.39 -7.10
C LEU A 79 10.76 3.65 -8.39
N VAL A 80 9.47 3.94 -8.25
CA VAL A 80 8.68 4.56 -9.31
C VAL A 80 8.21 5.92 -8.81
N ALA A 81 8.27 6.93 -9.66
CA ALA A 81 7.65 8.22 -9.38
C ALA A 81 6.59 8.50 -10.43
N ALA A 82 5.39 8.91 -10.00
CA ALA A 82 4.27 9.14 -10.90
C ALA A 82 3.36 10.26 -10.40
N LYS A 83 2.67 10.91 -11.33
CA LYS A 83 1.68 11.95 -11.05
C LYS A 83 0.45 11.70 -11.91
N TYR A 84 -0.73 11.83 -11.32
CA TYR A 84 -2.00 11.78 -12.04
C TYR A 84 -2.66 13.15 -12.01
N GLN A 85 -2.84 13.72 -13.20
CA GLN A 85 -3.42 15.06 -13.38
C GLN A 85 -4.23 15.10 -14.68
N ASN A 86 -5.35 15.83 -14.66
CA ASN A 86 -6.19 16.02 -15.86
C ASN A 86 -6.60 14.72 -16.57
N GLY A 87 -6.85 13.64 -15.82
CA GLY A 87 -7.27 12.36 -16.40
C GLY A 87 -6.11 11.44 -16.82
N HIS A 88 -4.85 11.89 -16.75
CA HIS A 88 -3.70 11.15 -17.27
C HIS A 88 -2.64 10.89 -16.19
N ARG A 89 -2.09 9.67 -16.20
CA ARG A 89 -0.92 9.30 -15.40
C ARG A 89 0.35 9.60 -16.21
N GLU A 90 1.28 10.28 -15.56
CA GLU A 90 2.59 10.60 -16.09
C GLU A 90 3.66 9.96 -15.18
N SER A 91 4.63 9.29 -15.79
CA SER A 91 5.83 8.84 -15.08
C SER A 91 6.76 10.04 -14.87
N CYS A 92 7.16 10.27 -13.62
CA CYS A 92 8.19 11.24 -13.29
C CYS A 92 9.55 10.54 -13.28
N THR A 93 10.56 11.13 -13.90
CA THR A 93 11.90 10.56 -13.98
C THR A 93 12.96 11.60 -13.65
N ALA A 94 14.12 11.14 -13.18
CA ALA A 94 15.33 11.94 -13.09
C ALA A 94 16.48 11.19 -13.77
N GLU A 95 17.57 11.89 -14.10
CA GLU A 95 18.76 11.27 -14.70
C GLU A 95 19.39 10.22 -13.79
N GLU A 96 19.38 10.46 -12.47
CA GLU A 96 19.91 9.57 -11.45
C GLU A 96 18.95 9.45 -10.26
N GLY A 97 18.91 8.28 -9.62
CA GLY A 97 18.14 7.99 -8.41
C GLY A 97 18.83 8.46 -7.12
N THR A 98 19.39 9.67 -7.13
CA THR A 98 19.99 10.27 -5.92
C THR A 98 18.91 10.80 -4.98
N SER A 99 19.22 10.87 -3.67
CA SER A 99 18.29 11.40 -2.66
C SER A 99 17.77 12.79 -3.04
N LYS A 100 18.66 13.68 -3.50
CA LYS A 100 18.28 15.04 -3.93
C LYS A 100 17.27 15.02 -5.09
N ALA A 101 17.51 14.20 -6.12
CA ALA A 101 16.63 14.10 -7.27
C ALA A 101 15.25 13.53 -6.90
N ILE A 102 15.23 12.46 -6.11
CA ILE A 102 13.99 11.81 -5.64
C ILE A 102 13.11 12.79 -4.85
N TRP A 103 13.71 13.53 -3.91
CA TRP A 103 12.96 14.52 -3.11
C TRP A 103 12.55 15.76 -3.91
N GLN A 104 13.25 16.05 -5.01
CA GLN A 104 12.82 17.09 -5.94
C GLN A 104 11.54 16.68 -6.68
N LEU A 105 11.47 15.44 -7.19
CA LEU A 105 10.24 14.91 -7.81
C LEU A 105 9.05 14.94 -6.84
N PHE A 106 9.26 14.58 -5.57
CA PHE A 106 8.22 14.68 -4.55
C PHE A 106 7.73 16.13 -4.35
N LYS A 107 8.66 17.10 -4.27
CA LYS A 107 8.30 18.53 -4.15
C LYS A 107 7.52 19.05 -5.36
N GLU A 108 7.75 18.47 -6.54
CA GLU A 108 7.06 18.81 -7.79
C GLU A 108 5.67 18.14 -7.93
N GLY A 109 5.25 17.39 -6.89
CA GLY A 109 3.93 16.81 -6.77
C GLY A 109 3.85 15.34 -7.19
N CYS A 110 4.96 14.68 -7.52
CA CYS A 110 4.98 13.26 -7.84
C CYS A 110 4.81 12.41 -6.57
N THR A 111 3.97 11.38 -6.66
CA THR A 111 3.97 10.29 -5.70
C THR A 111 5.20 9.42 -5.91
N LEU A 112 5.88 9.09 -4.81
CA LEU A 112 6.97 8.12 -4.80
C LEU A 112 6.42 6.76 -4.36
N GLN A 113 6.63 5.73 -5.17
CA GLN A 113 6.43 4.33 -4.84
C GLN A 113 7.80 3.69 -4.64
N ILE A 114 8.13 3.37 -3.39
CA ILE A 114 9.33 2.63 -3.03
C ILE A 114 9.00 1.14 -3.13
N ILE A 115 9.74 0.43 -3.97
CA ILE A 115 9.48 -0.96 -4.31
C ILE A 115 10.25 -1.89 -3.35
N GLN A 116 9.51 -2.80 -2.71
CA GLN A 116 10.06 -3.81 -1.79
C GLN A 116 11.02 -3.21 -0.73
N PRO A 117 10.59 -2.21 0.07
CA PRO A 117 11.46 -1.57 1.07
C PRO A 117 11.86 -2.53 2.20
N GLN A 118 11.20 -3.68 2.34
CA GLN A 118 11.63 -4.73 3.26
C GLN A 118 13.02 -5.30 2.95
N ARG A 119 13.59 -5.04 1.76
CA ARG A 119 14.98 -5.40 1.44
C ARG A 119 16.01 -4.68 2.30
N TRP A 120 15.66 -3.54 2.90
CA TRP A 120 16.56 -2.66 3.65
C TRP A 120 15.93 -2.04 4.91
N LEU A 121 14.68 -2.38 5.23
CA LEU A 121 14.02 -2.04 6.48
C LEU A 121 13.64 -3.30 7.25
N ASP A 122 14.42 -3.63 8.28
CA ASP A 122 14.25 -4.83 9.10
C ASP A 122 12.85 -4.97 9.71
N SER A 123 12.22 -3.85 10.09
CA SER A 123 10.86 -3.87 10.62
C SER A 123 9.85 -4.33 9.57
N LEU A 124 10.00 -3.92 8.32
CA LEU A 124 9.17 -4.37 7.22
C LEU A 124 9.49 -5.81 6.83
N TRP A 125 10.77 -6.20 6.86
CA TRP A 125 11.18 -7.59 6.64
C TRP A 125 10.54 -8.53 7.66
N ARG A 126 10.60 -8.17 8.95
CA ARG A 126 9.99 -8.94 10.03
C ARG A 126 8.48 -9.09 9.87
N LEU A 127 7.78 -8.00 9.49
CA LEU A 127 6.34 -8.05 9.22
C LEU A 127 6.03 -8.96 8.02
N THR A 128 6.75 -8.81 6.91
CA THR A 128 6.60 -9.64 5.71
C THR A 128 6.79 -11.12 6.06
N ALA A 129 7.88 -11.48 6.75
CA ALA A 129 8.18 -12.85 7.12
C ALA A 129 7.07 -13.49 8.00
N ALA A 130 6.53 -12.73 8.96
CA ALA A 130 5.42 -13.21 9.78
C ALA A 130 4.16 -13.46 8.95
N LEU A 131 3.84 -12.56 8.00
CA LEU A 131 2.69 -12.70 7.11
C LEU A 131 2.86 -13.89 6.15
N GLU A 132 4.04 -14.07 5.54
CA GLU A 132 4.34 -15.23 4.67
C GLU A 132 4.15 -16.54 5.42
N ALA A 133 4.63 -16.62 6.66
CA ALA A 133 4.47 -17.80 7.50
C ALA A 133 3.00 -18.14 7.79
N GLN A 134 2.13 -17.13 7.95
CA GLN A 134 0.70 -17.34 8.19
C GLN A 134 -0.10 -17.61 6.92
N LEU A 135 0.22 -16.92 5.82
CA LEU A 135 -0.54 -16.94 4.56
C LEU A 135 -0.12 -18.07 3.62
N GLY A 136 1.09 -18.60 3.78
CA GLY A 136 1.60 -19.74 3.01
C GLY A 136 1.98 -19.40 1.57
N CYS A 137 2.23 -18.12 1.27
CA CYS A 137 2.69 -17.65 -0.03
C CYS A 137 3.53 -16.37 0.13
N LEU A 138 4.09 -15.88 -0.97
CA LEU A 138 4.91 -14.67 -0.97
C LEU A 138 4.10 -13.45 -0.54
N VAL A 139 4.77 -12.57 0.21
CA VAL A 139 4.23 -11.27 0.61
C VAL A 139 5.21 -10.18 0.20
N GLY A 140 4.70 -9.16 -0.47
CA GLY A 140 5.45 -7.97 -0.85
C GLY A 140 4.93 -6.74 -0.11
N ILE A 141 5.78 -5.72 0.02
CA ILE A 141 5.37 -4.40 0.51
C ILE A 141 5.82 -3.36 -0.50
N ASN A 142 4.95 -2.38 -0.79
CA ASN A 142 5.33 -1.13 -1.43
C ASN A 142 5.00 0.03 -0.48
N ALA A 143 5.90 1.00 -0.38
CA ALA A 143 5.63 2.24 0.38
C ALA A 143 5.31 3.37 -0.58
N TYR A 144 4.21 4.08 -0.33
CA TYR A 144 3.76 5.18 -1.17
C TYR A 144 3.79 6.48 -0.39
N LEU A 145 4.51 7.48 -0.90
CA LEU A 145 4.54 8.84 -0.38
C LEU A 145 3.87 9.75 -1.40
N THR A 146 2.74 10.36 -1.04
CA THR A 146 1.99 11.26 -1.92
C THR A 146 1.94 12.67 -1.29
N PRO A 147 2.40 13.71 -2.00
CA PRO A 147 2.29 15.10 -1.55
C PRO A 147 0.84 15.53 -1.27
N ALA A 148 0.65 16.45 -0.34
CA ALA A 148 -0.67 16.99 -0.02
C ALA A 148 -1.46 17.44 -1.27
N GLY A 149 -2.74 17.06 -1.35
CA GLY A 149 -3.66 17.46 -2.42
C GLY A 149 -3.39 16.82 -3.79
N THR A 150 -2.47 15.87 -3.91
CA THR A 150 -2.15 15.23 -5.20
C THR A 150 -2.62 13.77 -5.29
N GLN A 151 -2.67 13.27 -6.52
CA GLN A 151 -2.92 11.87 -6.87
C GLN A 151 -1.71 11.36 -7.67
N GLY A 152 -1.24 10.15 -7.37
CA GLY A 152 -0.09 9.55 -8.06
C GLY A 152 -0.48 8.66 -9.22
N LEU A 153 -1.45 7.79 -9.00
CA LEU A 153 -1.85 6.73 -9.92
C LEU A 153 -3.26 6.98 -10.46
N ALA A 154 -3.50 6.57 -11.71
CA ALA A 154 -4.84 6.51 -12.27
C ALA A 154 -5.68 5.42 -11.58
N PRO A 155 -7.01 5.39 -11.76
CA PRO A 155 -7.82 4.27 -11.32
C PRO A 155 -7.39 2.97 -12.00
N HIS A 156 -7.19 1.89 -11.23
CA HIS A 156 -6.74 0.59 -11.74
C HIS A 156 -7.19 -0.53 -10.77
N HIS A 157 -7.03 -1.78 -11.17
CA HIS A 157 -6.99 -2.91 -10.25
C HIS A 157 -5.66 -3.65 -10.35
N ASP A 158 -5.31 -4.34 -9.27
CA ASP A 158 -4.15 -5.23 -9.20
C ASP A 158 -4.58 -6.71 -9.26
N ASP A 159 -3.60 -7.58 -9.47
CA ASP A 159 -3.68 -9.06 -9.51
C ASP A 159 -3.36 -9.73 -8.17
N VAL A 160 -3.33 -8.95 -7.09
CA VAL A 160 -2.93 -9.38 -5.74
C VAL A 160 -3.96 -8.97 -4.70
N GLU A 161 -4.01 -9.72 -3.60
CA GLU A 161 -4.78 -9.35 -2.41
C GLU A 161 -4.03 -8.25 -1.65
N LEU A 162 -4.73 -7.18 -1.28
CA LEU A 162 -4.10 -5.96 -0.74
C LEU A 162 -4.57 -5.62 0.67
N TRP A 163 -3.62 -5.27 1.53
CA TRP A 163 -3.86 -4.47 2.73
C TRP A 163 -3.11 -3.14 2.64
N VAL A 164 -3.88 -2.06 2.55
CA VAL A 164 -3.38 -0.68 2.60
C VAL A 164 -3.35 -0.23 4.06
N CYS A 165 -2.17 -0.05 4.61
CA CYS A 165 -1.95 0.39 5.99
C CYS A 165 -1.55 1.87 6.00
N GLN A 166 -2.41 2.76 6.50
CA GLN A 166 -2.13 4.19 6.55
C GLN A 166 -1.17 4.50 7.71
N THR A 167 0.01 5.05 7.40
CA THR A 167 1.08 5.23 8.40
C THR A 167 1.40 6.68 8.72
N GLN A 168 1.09 7.62 7.82
CA GLN A 168 1.21 9.05 8.10
C GLN A 168 0.17 9.86 7.32
N GLY A 169 -0.42 10.87 7.95
CA GLY A 169 -1.38 11.77 7.31
C GLY A 169 -2.68 11.06 6.92
N SER A 170 -3.35 11.55 5.88
CA SER A 170 -4.62 10.98 5.42
C SER A 170 -4.77 10.94 3.90
N LYS A 171 -5.48 9.91 3.43
CA LYS A 171 -5.73 9.67 2.00
C LYS A 171 -7.18 9.25 1.77
N ARG A 172 -7.86 9.90 0.83
CA ARG A 172 -9.20 9.48 0.40
C ARG A 172 -9.06 8.38 -0.64
N TRP A 173 -9.67 7.24 -0.36
CA TRP A 173 -9.74 6.06 -1.22
C TRP A 173 -11.14 5.89 -1.75
N ARG A 174 -11.24 5.68 -3.07
CA ARG A 174 -12.48 5.27 -3.73
C ARG A 174 -12.27 3.90 -4.34
N LEU A 175 -13.12 2.94 -3.96
CA LEU A 175 -13.12 1.58 -4.47
C LEU A 175 -14.38 1.37 -5.30
N TYR A 176 -14.25 0.61 -6.38
CA TYR A 176 -15.30 0.33 -7.36
C TYR A 176 -15.42 -1.18 -7.56
N LYS A 177 -16.50 -1.61 -8.20
CA LYS A 177 -16.70 -3.02 -8.54
C LYS A 177 -15.61 -3.49 -9.52
N PRO A 178 -15.32 -4.80 -9.56
CA PRO A 178 -14.46 -5.35 -10.59
C PRO A 178 -14.93 -4.96 -11.99
N TRP A 179 -13.98 -4.54 -12.83
CA TRP A 179 -14.25 -4.06 -14.18
C TRP A 179 -15.01 -5.12 -14.99
N GLN A 180 -16.16 -4.74 -15.55
CA GLN A 180 -17.05 -5.64 -16.31
C GLN A 180 -17.40 -6.95 -15.57
N GLY A 181 -17.38 -6.95 -14.23
CA GLY A 181 -17.66 -8.14 -13.42
C GLY A 181 -16.56 -9.19 -13.42
N LEU A 182 -15.36 -8.90 -13.94
CA LEU A 182 -14.19 -9.77 -13.90
C LEU A 182 -13.61 -9.81 -12.46
N ALA A 183 -14.29 -10.54 -11.58
CA ALA A 183 -13.84 -10.74 -10.21
C ALA A 183 -12.58 -11.62 -10.19
N LEU A 184 -11.64 -11.28 -9.31
CA LEU A 184 -10.41 -12.04 -9.06
C LEU A 184 -9.54 -12.28 -10.31
N PRO A 185 -9.24 -11.24 -11.12
CA PRO A 185 -8.41 -11.38 -12.32
C PRO A 185 -7.00 -11.85 -11.95
N ALA A 186 -6.38 -12.64 -12.85
CA ALA A 186 -5.00 -13.11 -12.70
C ALA A 186 -3.97 -12.09 -13.19
N LEU A 187 -4.40 -10.97 -13.77
CA LEU A 187 -3.54 -9.93 -14.33
C LEU A 187 -4.03 -8.54 -13.89
N PRO A 188 -3.11 -7.58 -13.72
CA PRO A 188 -3.48 -6.20 -13.40
C PRO A 188 -4.16 -5.52 -14.60
N SER A 189 -4.93 -4.46 -14.33
CA SER A 189 -5.56 -3.67 -15.40
C SER A 189 -4.59 -2.67 -16.01
N PRO A 190 -4.89 -2.13 -17.21
CA PRO A 190 -4.41 -0.81 -17.58
C PRO A 190 -4.97 0.29 -16.65
N ASP A 191 -4.49 1.52 -16.83
CA ASP A 191 -5.10 2.71 -16.23
C ASP A 191 -6.51 2.91 -16.85
N PHE A 192 -7.53 3.07 -16.01
CA PHE A 192 -8.91 3.33 -16.45
C PHE A 192 -9.22 4.83 -16.53
N ASP A 193 -10.13 5.18 -17.44
CA ASP A 193 -10.77 6.50 -17.44
C ASP A 193 -11.80 6.57 -16.29
N PRO A 194 -11.77 7.63 -15.44
CA PRO A 194 -12.81 7.84 -14.43
C PRO A 194 -14.26 7.82 -14.96
N ALA A 195 -14.48 8.14 -16.23
CA ALA A 195 -15.80 8.08 -16.86
C ALA A 195 -16.32 6.64 -17.04
N ASP A 196 -15.43 5.66 -17.06
CA ASP A 196 -15.76 4.28 -17.39
C ASP A 196 -16.08 3.43 -16.15
N ILE A 197 -15.49 3.73 -15.00
CA ILE A 197 -15.48 2.87 -13.79
C ILE A 197 -16.76 2.92 -12.92
N GLY A 198 -17.70 3.81 -13.25
CA GLY A 198 -18.98 3.95 -12.54
C GLY A 198 -18.86 4.56 -11.13
N ASP A 199 -19.87 4.30 -10.29
CA ASP A 199 -19.93 4.83 -8.92
C ASP A 199 -19.10 3.98 -7.93
N PRO A 200 -18.45 4.63 -6.93
CA PRO A 200 -17.70 3.90 -5.92
C PRO A 200 -18.62 3.05 -5.03
N ILE A 201 -18.21 1.83 -4.75
CA ILE A 201 -18.83 0.95 -3.74
C ILE A 201 -18.35 1.27 -2.32
N MET A 202 -17.22 1.96 -2.21
CA MET A 202 -16.67 2.45 -0.94
C MET A 202 -15.92 3.75 -1.19
N ASP A 203 -16.18 4.76 -0.37
CA ASP A 203 -15.52 6.07 -0.42
C ASP A 203 -15.18 6.48 1.02
N VAL A 204 -13.90 6.36 1.38
CA VAL A 204 -13.41 6.50 2.75
C VAL A 204 -12.14 7.33 2.77
N THR A 205 -11.89 8.03 3.88
CA THR A 205 -10.61 8.71 4.10
C THR A 205 -9.87 8.03 5.23
N LEU A 206 -8.80 7.31 4.88
CA LEU A 206 -7.96 6.61 5.84
C LEU A 206 -7.17 7.62 6.67
N GLN A 207 -7.14 7.37 7.97
CA GLN A 207 -6.34 8.06 8.97
C GLN A 207 -5.22 7.14 9.46
N GLU A 208 -4.20 7.71 10.09
CA GLU A 208 -3.09 6.94 10.65
C GLU A 208 -3.57 5.77 11.53
N GLY A 209 -3.07 4.56 11.24
CA GLY A 209 -3.45 3.33 11.93
C GLY A 209 -4.61 2.56 11.32
N ASP A 210 -5.34 3.14 10.37
CA ASP A 210 -6.39 2.45 9.62
C ASP A 210 -5.78 1.44 8.64
N VAL A 211 -6.49 0.33 8.43
CA VAL A 211 -6.14 -0.69 7.43
C VAL A 211 -7.32 -0.91 6.50
N LEU A 212 -7.10 -0.76 5.19
CA LEU A 212 -8.09 -1.04 4.16
C LEU A 212 -7.68 -2.31 3.41
N TYR A 213 -8.50 -3.36 3.52
CA TYR A 213 -8.35 -4.57 2.72
C TYR A 213 -9.19 -4.45 1.45
N MET A 214 -8.64 -4.95 0.33
CA MET A 214 -9.40 -5.14 -0.90
C MET A 214 -8.93 -6.39 -1.68
N PRO A 215 -9.86 -7.21 -2.21
CA PRO A 215 -9.52 -8.32 -3.11
C PRO A 215 -8.92 -7.85 -4.43
N ARG A 216 -8.12 -8.72 -5.06
CA ARG A 216 -7.64 -8.48 -6.43
C ARG A 216 -8.81 -8.25 -7.39
N GLY A 217 -8.61 -7.37 -8.37
CA GLY A 217 -9.68 -6.92 -9.27
C GLY A 217 -10.55 -5.79 -8.75
N THR A 218 -10.46 -5.41 -7.46
CA THR A 218 -11.12 -4.21 -6.94
C THR A 218 -10.49 -2.98 -7.57
N VAL A 219 -11.24 -2.28 -8.42
CA VAL A 219 -10.76 -1.03 -9.03
C VAL A 219 -10.68 0.03 -7.94
N HIS A 220 -9.58 0.76 -7.87
CA HIS A 220 -9.32 1.71 -6.80
C HIS A 220 -8.51 2.92 -7.26
N GLN A 221 -8.65 4.01 -6.52
CA GLN A 221 -7.84 5.22 -6.67
C GLN A 221 -7.74 5.97 -5.34
N ALA A 222 -6.67 6.74 -5.15
CA ALA A 222 -6.42 7.41 -3.88
C ALA A 222 -5.79 8.80 -4.02
N VAL A 223 -6.31 9.78 -3.29
CA VAL A 223 -5.86 11.18 -3.31
C VAL A 223 -5.43 11.61 -1.90
N ALA A 224 -4.21 12.14 -1.77
CA ALA A 224 -3.76 12.73 -0.51
C ALA A 224 -4.61 13.95 -0.16
N GLN A 225 -4.94 14.09 1.12
CA GLN A 225 -5.81 15.18 1.59
C GLN A 225 -4.97 16.42 1.94
N SER A 226 -5.28 17.10 3.04
CA SER A 226 -4.65 18.37 3.44
C SER A 226 -3.17 18.27 3.83
N SER A 227 -2.64 17.06 4.03
CA SER A 227 -1.23 16.81 4.36
C SER A 227 -0.65 15.77 3.41
N ASP A 228 0.69 15.67 3.40
CA ASP A 228 1.36 14.51 2.82
C ASP A 228 0.76 13.23 3.40
N SER A 229 0.64 12.21 2.56
CA SER A 229 0.12 10.90 2.95
C SER A 229 1.17 9.83 2.70
N ILE A 230 1.37 8.96 3.69
CA ILE A 230 2.19 7.76 3.56
C ILE A 230 1.37 6.54 3.93
N HIS A 231 1.45 5.52 3.09
CA HIS A 231 0.89 4.21 3.40
C HIS A 231 1.83 3.11 2.92
N LEU A 232 1.69 1.95 3.55
CA LEU A 232 2.29 0.70 3.12
C LEU A 232 1.20 -0.14 2.48
N THR A 233 1.44 -0.63 1.26
CA THR A 233 0.58 -1.62 0.62
C THR A 233 1.25 -2.97 0.75
N ILE A 234 0.63 -3.84 1.54
CA ILE A 234 1.01 -5.25 1.67
C ILE A 234 0.24 -6.02 0.61
N SER A 235 0.95 -6.76 -0.24
CA SER A 235 0.38 -7.54 -1.34
C SER A 235 0.72 -9.02 -1.23
N THR A 236 -0.22 -9.90 -1.55
CA THR A 236 -0.03 -11.36 -1.50
C THR A 236 -0.91 -12.08 -2.52
N TYR A 237 -0.83 -13.42 -2.58
CA TYR A 237 -1.72 -14.28 -3.38
C TYR A 237 -1.63 -14.08 -4.91
N GLN A 238 -0.53 -13.51 -5.42
CA GLN A 238 -0.30 -13.44 -6.86
C GLN A 238 -0.20 -14.85 -7.46
N SER A 239 -0.99 -15.12 -8.50
CA SER A 239 -0.98 -16.42 -9.21
C SER A 239 -1.23 -17.64 -8.30
N MET A 240 -2.01 -17.46 -7.22
CA MET A 240 -2.36 -18.51 -6.26
C MET A 240 -3.77 -19.07 -6.46
N GLU A 241 -4.37 -18.88 -7.64
CA GLU A 241 -5.68 -19.41 -7.98
C GLU A 241 -5.67 -20.92 -8.32
N TRP A 242 -6.79 -21.57 -8.04
CA TRP A 242 -7.05 -22.89 -8.61
C TRP A 242 -7.22 -22.74 -10.12
N GLN A 243 -6.28 -23.29 -10.90
CA GLN A 243 -6.49 -23.42 -12.34
C GLN A 243 -7.71 -24.31 -12.58
N ARG A 244 -8.70 -23.79 -13.31
CA ARG A 244 -9.77 -24.64 -13.84
C ARG A 244 -9.14 -25.61 -14.84
N ALA A 245 -9.15 -26.90 -14.49
CA ALA A 245 -8.82 -27.98 -15.40
C ALA A 245 -9.74 -28.00 -16.63
#